data_AF-A0A9E8SKN5-F1
#
_entry.id   AF-A0A9E8SKN5-F1
#
_cell.length_a   1.000
_cell.length_b   1.000
_cell.length_c   1.000
_cell.angle_alpha   90.00
_cell.angle_beta   90.00
_cell.angle_gamma   90.00
#
_symmetry.space_group_name_H-M   'P 1'
#
loop_
_entity.id
_entity.type
_entity.pdbx_description
1 polymer ?
#
loop_
_entity_poly.entity_id
_entity_poly.type
_entity_poly.pdbx_seq_one_letter_code
_entity_poly.pdbx_strand_id
1 'polypeptide(L)'
;MIIEPTDGETFLIRPVDFPEPAKKKNSQAKERGFCRLSNIVNNATGTTTLSGAGTRVVNGSVENNGAWKVTGTAATYTGTFTNNGAYVSDPATQTFTDLIVDPTGYLVGGTGDVFNISNDFINQGTNPLWNTDGAMLAFIFGTDSEHNFYLPGADSGPGSESFAWQTLDITGQSIFLFDGNGIPGGALYVDEIMGLVISNSEITNIMGGNGLTLYYDPNSPLMLALNGGIFSLNGGGLLTPGAATLPIPATLLFVVTGLNPFIRLRKKRLI
;
A
#
# COMPACT_ATOMS: atom_id res chain seq x y z
N MET A 1 22.45 13.83 -22.25
CA MET A 1 22.34 13.11 -23.52
C MET A 1 20.89 12.75 -23.65
N ILE A 2 20.15 13.47 -24.48
CA ILE A 2 18.75 13.20 -24.76
C ILE A 2 18.77 11.98 -25.68
N ILE A 3 18.24 10.85 -25.22
CA ILE A 3 18.08 9.66 -26.04
C ILE A 3 16.59 9.58 -26.33
N GLU A 4 16.20 10.03 -27.52
CA GLU A 4 14.85 9.86 -28.01
C GLU A 4 14.63 8.37 -28.35
N PRO A 5 13.61 7.70 -27.79
CA PRO A 5 13.28 6.36 -28.20
C PRO A 5 12.49 6.41 -29.51
N THR A 6 13.03 5.80 -30.56
CA THR A 6 12.26 5.41 -31.74
C THR A 6 11.34 4.25 -31.40
N ASP A 7 10.12 4.30 -31.93
CA ASP A 7 8.97 3.47 -31.60
C ASP A 7 9.27 1.96 -31.41
N GLY A 8 8.88 1.44 -30.24
CA GLY A 8 8.63 -0.01 -30.06
C GLY A 8 9.75 -0.86 -29.44
N GLU A 9 10.86 -0.30 -28.97
CA GLU A 9 11.92 -1.12 -28.35
C GLU A 9 11.66 -1.45 -26.86
N THR A 10 11.59 -2.75 -26.56
CA THR A 10 11.55 -3.29 -25.18
C THR A 10 12.96 -3.22 -24.57
N PHE A 11 13.18 -2.34 -23.58
CA PHE A 11 14.45 -2.29 -22.84
C PHE A 11 14.52 -3.44 -21.81
N LEU A 12 15.28 -4.49 -22.11
CA LEU A 12 15.60 -5.57 -21.17
C LEU A 12 16.80 -5.18 -20.31
N ILE A 13 16.55 -4.73 -19.07
CA ILE A 13 17.60 -4.58 -18.05
C ILE A 13 17.95 -5.99 -17.53
N ARG A 14 19.05 -6.56 -18.03
CA ARG A 14 19.52 -7.89 -17.60
C ARG A 14 20.21 -7.83 -16.24
N PRO A 15 20.08 -8.87 -15.38
CA PRO A 15 20.86 -9.00 -14.15
C PRO A 15 22.35 -8.98 -14.45
N VAL A 16 23.12 -8.34 -13.55
CA VAL A 16 24.59 -8.31 -13.64
C VAL A 16 25.11 -9.66 -13.16
N ASP A 17 25.53 -10.53 -14.07
CA ASP A 17 26.27 -11.75 -13.72
C ASP A 17 27.67 -11.37 -13.21
N PHE A 18 27.98 -11.76 -11.97
CA PHE A 18 29.30 -11.59 -11.38
C PHE A 18 30.22 -12.73 -11.84
N PRO A 19 31.29 -12.48 -12.60
CA PRO A 19 32.22 -13.53 -12.96
C PRO A 19 33.14 -13.87 -11.78
N GLU A 20 33.37 -15.17 -11.60
CA GLU A 20 34.38 -15.75 -10.71
C GLU A 20 35.78 -15.19 -11.04
N PRO A 21 36.63 -14.87 -10.04
CA PRO A 21 37.84 -14.09 -10.29
C PRO A 21 38.93 -14.90 -11.00
N ALA A 22 39.11 -14.65 -12.30
CA ALA A 22 40.24 -15.15 -13.06
C ALA A 22 41.53 -14.34 -12.83
N LYS A 23 42.64 -15.07 -12.69
CA LYS A 23 44.00 -14.56 -12.47
C LYS A 23 44.47 -13.61 -13.58
N LYS A 24 45.02 -12.46 -13.17
CA LYS A 24 45.50 -11.33 -13.99
C LYS A 24 46.49 -11.72 -15.10
N LYS A 25 46.34 -11.13 -16.29
CA LYS A 25 47.44 -10.53 -17.08
C LYS A 25 46.92 -9.54 -18.13
N ASN A 26 47.59 -8.38 -18.19
CA ASN A 26 47.61 -7.32 -19.19
C ASN A 26 46.38 -6.39 -19.33
N SER A 27 46.68 -5.11 -19.09
CA SER A 27 45.80 -3.95 -19.09
C SER A 27 45.37 -3.53 -20.49
N GLN A 28 44.11 -3.77 -20.82
CA GLN A 28 43.27 -2.74 -21.38
C GLN A 28 42.28 -2.37 -20.29
N ALA A 29 42.09 -1.08 -20.02
CA ALA A 29 41.10 -0.63 -19.07
C ALA A 29 39.73 -1.08 -19.59
N LYS A 30 39.25 -2.21 -19.06
CA LYS A 30 37.84 -2.59 -19.13
C LYS A 30 37.14 -1.47 -18.41
N GLU A 31 36.62 -0.51 -19.15
CA GLU A 31 35.68 0.48 -18.63
C GLU A 31 34.58 -0.35 -17.97
N ARG A 32 34.68 -0.44 -16.65
CA ARG A 32 33.60 -0.93 -15.82
C ARG A 32 32.57 0.15 -16.02
N GLY A 33 31.61 -0.12 -16.90
CA GLY A 33 30.51 0.80 -17.20
C GLY A 33 29.90 1.20 -15.88
N PHE A 34 30.32 2.36 -15.39
CA PHE A 34 29.70 3.04 -14.28
C PHE A 34 28.32 3.36 -14.85
N CYS A 35 27.32 2.60 -14.42
CA CYS A 35 25.93 2.89 -14.74
C CYS A 35 25.67 4.27 -14.12
N ARG A 36 25.84 5.29 -14.96
CA ARG A 36 25.80 6.69 -14.57
C ARG A 36 24.39 6.95 -14.07
N LEU A 37 24.28 7.42 -12.82
CA LEU A 37 23.06 7.97 -12.21
C LEU A 37 22.38 8.92 -13.21
N SER A 38 21.48 8.39 -14.02
CA SER A 38 20.84 9.12 -15.09
C SER A 38 19.35 8.87 -14.94
N ASN A 39 18.61 9.95 -14.89
CA ASN A 39 17.16 9.87 -14.80
C ASN A 39 16.61 9.10 -16.01
N ILE A 40 15.55 8.34 -15.78
CA ILE A 40 14.84 7.60 -16.83
C ILE A 40 13.54 8.33 -17.13
N VAL A 41 13.26 8.54 -18.41
CA VAL A 41 11.95 8.99 -18.88
C VAL A 41 11.36 7.90 -19.76
N ASN A 42 10.24 7.31 -19.33
CA ASN A 42 9.44 6.41 -20.15
C ASN A 42 8.34 7.23 -20.83
N ASN A 43 8.45 7.46 -22.13
CA ASN A 43 7.50 8.28 -22.88
C ASN A 43 6.09 7.65 -22.91
N ALA A 44 5.07 8.42 -23.29
CA ALA A 44 3.67 8.02 -23.23
C ALA A 44 3.30 6.71 -23.95
N THR A 45 3.99 6.41 -25.06
CA THR A 45 3.82 5.15 -25.81
C THR A 45 4.79 4.06 -25.38
N GLY A 46 5.73 4.39 -24.50
CA GLY A 46 6.80 3.52 -24.05
C GLY A 46 6.31 2.46 -23.07
N THR A 47 6.89 1.27 -23.17
CA THR A 47 6.71 0.19 -22.19
C THR A 47 8.07 -0.20 -21.64
N THR A 48 8.22 -0.11 -20.32
CA THR A 48 9.39 -0.60 -19.59
C THR A 48 8.99 -1.82 -18.76
N THR A 49 9.79 -2.89 -18.80
CA THR A 49 9.55 -4.10 -18.00
C THR A 49 10.79 -4.49 -17.20
N LEU A 50 10.63 -4.60 -15.88
CA LEU A 50 11.61 -5.16 -14.96
C LEU A 50 11.18 -6.59 -14.60
N SER A 51 12.04 -7.57 -14.86
CA SER A 51 11.74 -8.98 -14.57
C SER A 51 12.99 -9.84 -14.32
N GLY A 52 12.75 -11.08 -13.90
CA GLY A 52 13.76 -12.11 -13.67
C GLY A 52 14.31 -12.15 -12.23
N ALA A 53 15.23 -13.09 -11.97
CA ALA A 53 15.73 -13.33 -10.62
C ALA A 53 16.50 -12.15 -10.02
N GLY A 54 16.39 -12.00 -8.69
CA GLY A 54 17.07 -10.97 -7.90
C GLY A 54 16.38 -9.61 -7.94
N THR A 55 17.09 -8.58 -7.46
CA THR A 55 16.61 -7.20 -7.42
C THR A 55 17.10 -6.41 -8.65
N ARG A 56 16.21 -5.60 -9.23
CA ARG A 56 16.51 -4.62 -10.27
C ARG A 56 16.62 -3.25 -9.62
N VAL A 57 17.82 -2.68 -9.61
CA VAL A 57 18.07 -1.36 -9.05
C VAL A 57 18.04 -0.33 -10.18
N VAL A 58 17.13 0.63 -10.06
CA VAL A 58 17.02 1.79 -10.96
C VAL A 58 17.63 2.99 -10.24
N ASN A 59 18.72 3.48 -10.81
CA ASN A 59 19.50 4.56 -10.23
C ASN A 59 19.10 5.92 -10.82
N GLY A 60 18.78 6.88 -9.95
CA GLY A 60 18.27 8.19 -10.35
C GLY A 60 16.74 8.26 -10.35
N SER A 61 16.20 9.42 -10.72
CA SER A 61 14.75 9.63 -10.76
C SER A 61 14.13 8.98 -11.99
N VAL A 62 12.88 8.56 -11.88
CA VAL A 62 12.09 8.00 -12.98
C VAL A 62 10.87 8.88 -13.22
N GLU A 63 10.62 9.20 -14.47
CA GLU A 63 9.36 9.78 -14.93
C GLU A 63 8.68 8.78 -15.88
N ASN A 64 7.55 8.23 -15.47
CA ASN A 64 6.79 7.26 -16.25
C ASN A 64 5.55 7.91 -16.84
N ASN A 65 5.58 8.22 -18.14
CA ASN A 65 4.42 8.69 -18.90
C ASN A 65 3.69 7.55 -19.63
N GLY A 66 4.31 6.38 -19.78
CA GLY A 66 3.76 5.21 -20.47
C GLY A 66 3.39 4.07 -19.52
N ALA A 67 3.74 2.83 -19.89
CA ALA A 67 3.53 1.64 -19.06
C ALA A 67 4.84 1.16 -18.42
N TRP A 68 4.83 1.01 -17.09
CA TRP A 68 5.93 0.48 -16.30
C TRP A 68 5.50 -0.81 -15.60
N LYS A 69 6.08 -1.94 -16.00
CA LYS A 69 5.74 -3.26 -15.46
C LYS A 69 6.87 -3.83 -14.63
N VAL A 70 6.56 -4.36 -13.45
CA VAL A 70 7.47 -5.17 -12.63
C VAL A 70 6.84 -6.53 -12.39
N THR A 71 7.52 -7.62 -12.76
CA THR A 71 6.94 -8.96 -12.67
C THR A 71 7.97 -10.03 -12.31
N GLY A 72 7.62 -10.87 -11.33
CA GLY A 72 8.45 -11.98 -10.87
C GLY A 72 9.84 -11.55 -10.40
N THR A 73 9.95 -10.34 -9.83
CA THR A 73 11.23 -9.73 -9.43
C THR A 73 11.03 -8.73 -8.29
N ALA A 74 12.13 -8.22 -7.74
CA ALA A 74 12.10 -7.04 -6.89
C ALA A 74 12.65 -5.82 -7.65
N ALA A 75 12.06 -4.64 -7.47
CA ALA A 75 12.55 -3.37 -8.03
C ALA A 75 12.86 -2.37 -6.92
N THR A 76 13.99 -1.68 -7.02
CA THR A 76 14.37 -0.62 -6.08
C THR A 76 14.70 0.64 -6.87
N TYR A 77 14.03 1.74 -6.54
CA TYR A 77 14.21 3.06 -7.13
C TYR A 77 14.91 3.95 -6.12
N THR A 78 16.12 4.40 -6.44
CA THR A 78 16.96 5.17 -5.50
C THR A 78 16.72 6.67 -5.55
N GLY A 79 15.95 7.15 -6.54
CA GLY A 79 15.44 8.51 -6.60
C GLY A 79 13.90 8.51 -6.61
N THR A 80 13.32 9.70 -6.77
CA THR A 80 11.88 9.87 -6.89
C THR A 80 11.35 9.17 -8.15
N PHE A 81 10.30 8.37 -7.98
CA PHE A 81 9.53 7.79 -9.07
C PHE A 81 8.23 8.59 -9.26
N THR A 82 8.11 9.28 -10.39
CA THR A 82 6.90 10.01 -10.78
C THR A 82 6.13 9.20 -11.81
N ASN A 83 4.90 8.85 -11.49
CA ASN A 83 4.03 8.02 -12.32
C ASN A 83 2.87 8.84 -12.89
N ASN A 84 2.94 9.12 -14.19
CA ASN A 84 1.92 9.81 -14.97
C ASN A 84 1.11 8.82 -15.85
N GLY A 85 1.54 7.56 -15.90
CA GLY A 85 0.91 6.49 -16.68
C GLY A 85 0.57 5.26 -15.84
N ALA A 86 0.75 4.07 -16.41
CA ALA A 86 0.46 2.81 -15.75
C ALA A 86 1.69 2.29 -15.01
N TYR A 87 1.53 1.94 -13.73
CA TYR A 87 2.50 1.11 -13.00
C TYR A 87 1.84 -0.22 -12.64
N VAL A 88 2.38 -1.33 -13.14
CA VAL A 88 1.78 -2.66 -12.99
C VAL A 88 2.76 -3.61 -12.29
N SER A 89 2.35 -4.16 -11.14
CA SER A 89 3.05 -5.19 -10.38
C SER A 89 2.34 -6.55 -10.52
N ASP A 90 3.09 -7.65 -10.69
CA ASP A 90 2.50 -9.01 -10.89
C ASP A 90 3.47 -10.19 -10.73
N PRO A 91 3.32 -10.99 -9.66
CA PRO A 91 3.65 -10.58 -8.31
C PRO A 91 5.08 -10.04 -8.25
N ALA A 92 5.29 -8.92 -7.56
CA ALA A 92 6.60 -8.32 -7.37
C ALA A 92 6.68 -7.50 -6.08
N THR A 93 7.91 -7.22 -5.64
CA THR A 93 8.18 -6.26 -4.57
C THR A 93 8.82 -5.01 -5.15
N GLN A 94 8.33 -3.85 -4.75
CA GLN A 94 8.87 -2.55 -5.12
C GLN A 94 9.36 -1.82 -3.88
N THR A 95 10.42 -1.07 -4.03
CA THR A 95 10.91 -0.14 -3.01
C THR A 95 11.16 1.20 -3.66
N PHE A 96 10.37 2.18 -3.27
CA PHE A 96 10.46 3.56 -3.72
C PHE A 96 11.09 4.40 -2.61
N THR A 97 12.02 5.28 -2.98
CA THR A 97 12.39 6.38 -2.07
C THR A 97 11.21 7.33 -1.93
N ASP A 98 10.84 8.01 -3.01
CA ASP A 98 9.57 8.74 -3.12
C ASP A 98 8.74 8.13 -4.23
N LEU A 99 7.43 8.04 -4.00
CA LEU A 99 6.46 7.71 -5.04
C LEU A 99 5.49 8.88 -5.22
N ILE A 100 5.48 9.45 -6.42
CA ILE A 100 4.51 10.46 -6.83
C ILE A 100 3.62 9.83 -7.90
N VAL A 101 2.30 9.88 -7.71
CA VAL A 101 1.34 9.48 -8.74
C VAL A 101 0.53 10.71 -9.13
N ASP A 102 0.76 11.22 -10.33
CA ASP A 102 0.07 12.38 -10.86
C ASP A 102 -1.38 12.04 -11.24
N PRO A 103 -2.25 13.04 -11.54
CA PRO A 103 -3.68 12.82 -11.77
C PRO A 103 -4.04 11.76 -12.82
N THR A 104 -3.20 11.58 -13.85
CA THR A 104 -3.40 10.59 -14.92
C THR A 104 -2.84 9.21 -14.59
N GLY A 105 -1.92 9.13 -13.62
CA GLY A 105 -1.25 7.91 -13.22
C GLY A 105 -2.15 6.96 -12.43
N TYR A 106 -1.81 5.68 -12.46
CA TYR A 106 -2.44 4.65 -11.64
C TYR A 106 -1.48 3.51 -11.31
N LEU A 107 -1.74 2.85 -10.18
CA LEU A 107 -1.06 1.64 -9.76
C LEU A 107 -1.99 0.44 -9.94
N VAL A 108 -1.42 -0.68 -10.36
CA VAL A 108 -2.06 -1.99 -10.39
C VAL A 108 -1.16 -2.98 -9.65
N GLY A 109 -1.73 -3.66 -8.67
CA GLY A 109 -1.11 -4.75 -7.92
C GLY A 109 -2.18 -5.58 -7.23
N GLY A 110 -1.93 -6.87 -7.05
CA GLY A 110 -2.82 -7.79 -6.37
C GLY A 110 -2.10 -8.61 -5.30
N THR A 111 -2.64 -9.77 -5.00
CA THR A 111 -2.11 -10.65 -3.96
C THR A 111 -0.65 -11.02 -4.21
N GLY A 112 0.20 -10.76 -3.21
CA GLY A 112 1.64 -11.01 -3.26
C GLY A 112 2.46 -9.84 -3.77
N ASP A 113 1.82 -8.75 -4.20
CA ASP A 113 2.50 -7.49 -4.51
C ASP A 113 2.76 -6.67 -3.25
N VAL A 114 3.95 -6.05 -3.21
CA VAL A 114 4.39 -5.25 -2.06
C VAL A 114 5.00 -3.94 -2.54
N PHE A 115 4.41 -2.83 -2.11
CA PHE A 115 4.87 -1.47 -2.38
C PHE A 115 5.49 -0.89 -1.12
N ASN A 116 6.83 -0.89 -1.03
CA ASN A 116 7.54 -0.25 0.07
C ASN A 116 7.86 1.20 -0.26
N ILE A 117 7.57 2.11 0.66
CA ILE A 117 7.85 3.54 0.58
C ILE A 117 8.82 3.90 1.70
N SER A 118 10.02 4.38 1.37
CA SER A 118 11.00 4.76 2.40
C SER A 118 10.95 6.24 2.78
N ASN A 119 10.30 7.09 1.99
CA ASN A 119 10.07 8.50 2.26
C ASN A 119 8.59 8.83 2.00
N ASP A 120 8.25 9.69 1.03
CA ASP A 120 6.87 10.14 0.86
C ASP A 120 6.10 9.38 -0.23
N PHE A 121 4.79 9.26 -0.02
CA PHE A 121 3.84 8.81 -1.04
C PHE A 121 2.83 9.92 -1.35
N ILE A 122 3.03 10.56 -2.50
CA ILE A 122 2.19 11.66 -2.97
C ILE A 122 1.26 11.13 -4.07
N ASN A 123 0.05 10.68 -3.71
CA ASN A 123 -0.94 10.26 -4.70
C ASN A 123 -1.95 11.38 -4.99
N GLN A 124 -1.97 11.83 -6.24
CA GLN A 124 -2.94 12.77 -6.81
C GLN A 124 -3.81 12.10 -7.88
N GLY A 125 -3.60 10.79 -8.13
CA GLY A 125 -4.25 10.01 -9.17
C GLY A 125 -5.77 10.00 -9.02
N THR A 126 -6.49 10.16 -10.13
CA THR A 126 -7.96 10.04 -10.15
C THR A 126 -8.44 9.01 -11.17
N ASN A 127 -7.49 8.24 -11.71
CA ASN A 127 -7.71 7.33 -12.80
C ASN A 127 -8.46 6.07 -12.30
N PRO A 128 -9.61 5.70 -12.90
CA PRO A 128 -10.43 4.57 -12.46
C PRO A 128 -9.79 3.19 -12.74
N LEU A 129 -8.65 3.15 -13.43
CA LEU A 129 -7.89 1.92 -13.65
C LEU A 129 -7.01 1.54 -12.46
N TRP A 130 -6.99 2.37 -11.40
CA TRP A 130 -6.33 2.03 -10.16
C TRP A 130 -6.89 0.73 -9.57
N ASN A 131 -6.01 -0.21 -9.22
CA ASN A 131 -6.40 -1.41 -8.51
C ASN A 131 -5.26 -1.94 -7.64
N THR A 132 -5.34 -1.76 -6.33
CA THR A 132 -4.34 -2.22 -5.36
C THR A 132 -4.98 -2.98 -4.20
N ASP A 133 -6.24 -3.39 -4.34
CA ASP A 133 -7.08 -3.98 -3.29
C ASP A 133 -6.45 -5.22 -2.65
N GLY A 134 -5.70 -6.01 -3.42
CA GLY A 134 -5.02 -7.22 -2.94
C GLY A 134 -3.55 -7.02 -2.55
N ALA A 135 -3.01 -5.79 -2.63
CA ALA A 135 -1.58 -5.53 -2.43
C ALA A 135 -1.28 -4.97 -1.02
N MET A 136 -0.01 -5.09 -0.60
CA MET A 136 0.49 -4.47 0.62
C MET A 136 1.17 -3.13 0.29
N LEU A 137 0.79 -2.07 1.01
CA LEU A 137 1.50 -0.81 1.09
C LEU A 137 2.26 -0.75 2.42
N ALA A 138 3.57 -0.63 2.39
CA ALA A 138 4.40 -0.57 3.58
C ALA A 138 5.23 0.73 3.60
N PHE A 139 5.12 1.49 4.68
CA PHE A 139 6.09 2.54 4.99
C PHE A 139 7.23 1.92 5.77
N ILE A 140 8.46 2.11 5.28
CA ILE A 140 9.67 1.53 5.84
C ILE A 140 10.67 2.62 6.18
N PHE A 141 11.65 2.30 7.02
CA PHE A 141 12.73 3.22 7.33
C PHE A 141 13.47 3.70 6.07
N GLY A 142 13.53 5.01 5.89
CA GLY A 142 14.40 5.67 4.91
C GLY A 142 15.34 6.65 5.59
N THR A 143 15.21 7.93 5.25
CA THR A 143 15.96 9.02 5.90
C THR A 143 15.46 9.35 7.29
N ASP A 144 14.16 9.16 7.53
CA ASP A 144 13.49 9.28 8.81
C ASP A 144 12.39 8.20 8.94
N SER A 145 11.48 8.40 9.90
CA SER A 145 10.34 7.51 10.17
C SER A 145 9.00 8.26 10.11
N GLU A 146 8.97 9.42 9.46
CA GLU A 146 7.80 10.29 9.35
C GLU A 146 7.49 10.51 7.87
N HIS A 147 6.34 10.03 7.42
CA HIS A 147 6.01 10.04 5.99
C HIS A 147 4.79 10.91 5.70
N ASN A 148 4.85 11.68 4.62
CA ASN A 148 3.66 12.31 4.06
C ASN A 148 2.96 11.33 3.13
N PHE A 149 1.67 11.08 3.40
CA PHE A 149 0.83 10.21 2.61
C PHE A 149 -0.38 10.99 2.08
N TYR A 150 -0.32 11.36 0.81
CA TYR A 150 -1.39 12.05 0.13
C TYR A 150 -2.31 11.04 -0.52
N LEU A 151 -3.62 11.20 -0.32
CA LEU A 151 -4.65 10.36 -0.89
C LEU A 151 -5.66 11.20 -1.65
N PRO A 152 -5.94 10.86 -2.91
CA PRO A 152 -6.97 11.52 -3.69
C PRO A 152 -8.34 10.91 -3.42
N GLY A 153 -9.39 11.58 -3.90
CA GLY A 153 -10.75 11.07 -3.88
C GLY A 153 -11.65 11.80 -2.90
N ALA A 154 -12.85 11.24 -2.73
CA ALA A 154 -13.84 11.70 -1.78
C ALA A 154 -14.31 10.49 -0.97
N ASP A 155 -14.51 10.68 0.33
CA ASP A 155 -15.12 9.70 1.21
C ASP A 155 -16.52 9.39 0.69
N SER A 156 -16.65 8.23 0.08
CA SER A 156 -17.90 7.70 -0.47
C SER A 156 -18.55 6.72 0.50
N GLY A 157 -18.06 6.68 1.73
CA GLY A 157 -18.47 5.79 2.78
C GLY A 157 -17.89 4.38 2.67
N PRO A 158 -18.28 3.50 3.60
CA PRO A 158 -17.82 2.13 3.64
C PRO A 158 -18.23 1.34 2.38
N GLY A 159 -17.33 0.51 1.85
CA GLY A 159 -17.56 -0.31 0.65
C GLY A 159 -17.35 0.39 -0.70
N SER A 160 -16.87 1.64 -0.70
CA SER A 160 -16.47 2.36 -1.92
C SER A 160 -14.94 2.39 -2.04
N GLU A 161 -14.36 1.25 -2.39
CA GLU A 161 -12.92 0.90 -2.33
C GLU A 161 -12.00 1.64 -3.34
N SER A 162 -12.21 2.94 -3.55
CA SER A 162 -11.27 3.75 -4.32
C SER A 162 -9.94 3.87 -3.57
N PHE A 163 -8.83 3.52 -4.22
CA PHE A 163 -7.48 3.51 -3.63
C PHE A 163 -7.33 2.55 -2.44
N ALA A 164 -8.05 1.42 -2.47
CA ALA A 164 -7.98 0.39 -1.45
C ALA A 164 -6.65 -0.40 -1.48
N TRP A 165 -6.25 -0.88 -0.31
CA TRP A 165 -5.10 -1.76 -0.12
C TRP A 165 -5.49 -2.94 0.78
N GLN A 166 -4.89 -4.10 0.60
CA GLN A 166 -5.15 -5.21 1.52
C GLN A 166 -4.53 -4.89 2.88
N THR A 167 -3.27 -4.48 2.89
CA THR A 167 -2.53 -4.21 4.13
C THR A 167 -1.82 -2.88 4.04
N LEU A 168 -2.00 -2.07 5.08
CA LEU A 168 -1.14 -0.93 5.36
C LEU A 168 -0.18 -1.29 6.50
N ASP A 169 1.11 -1.39 6.22
CA ASP A 169 2.14 -1.59 7.23
C ASP A 169 2.85 -0.27 7.56
N ILE A 170 2.70 0.18 8.80
CA ILE A 170 3.38 1.36 9.36
C ILE A 170 4.18 0.99 10.61
N THR A 171 4.65 -0.26 10.70
CA THR A 171 5.39 -0.76 11.86
C THR A 171 6.65 0.06 12.11
N GLY A 172 6.67 0.75 13.26
CA GLY A 172 7.76 1.63 13.65
C GLY A 172 7.81 2.96 12.90
N GLN A 173 6.79 3.28 12.10
CA GLN A 173 6.68 4.53 11.34
C GLN A 173 5.51 5.39 11.85
N SER A 174 5.54 6.67 11.48
CA SER A 174 4.41 7.60 11.60
C SER A 174 4.04 8.18 10.24
N ILE A 175 2.75 8.37 9.98
CA ILE A 175 2.27 8.95 8.73
C ILE A 175 1.43 10.21 8.98
N PHE A 176 1.59 11.21 8.12
CA PHE A 176 0.75 12.39 8.02
C PHE A 176 -0.13 12.25 6.79
N LEU A 177 -1.45 12.30 6.98
CA LEU A 177 -2.42 12.13 5.93
C LEU A 177 -2.85 13.47 5.36
N PHE A 178 -2.87 13.57 4.03
CA PHE A 178 -3.28 14.76 3.28
C PHE A 178 -4.23 14.42 2.13
N ASP A 179 -5.11 15.36 1.78
CA ASP A 179 -5.91 15.24 0.56
C ASP A 179 -5.04 15.55 -0.67
N GLY A 180 -4.75 14.54 -1.48
CA GLY A 180 -3.86 14.64 -2.64
C GLY A 180 -4.43 15.41 -3.82
N ASN A 181 -5.76 15.51 -3.92
CA ASN A 181 -6.45 16.31 -4.96
C ASN A 181 -6.79 17.74 -4.49
N GLY A 182 -6.39 18.13 -3.27
CA GLY A 182 -6.68 19.43 -2.67
C GLY A 182 -8.15 19.64 -2.27
N ILE A 183 -8.99 18.61 -2.33
CA ILE A 183 -10.39 18.63 -1.90
C ILE A 183 -10.48 17.89 -0.56
N PRO A 184 -10.80 18.57 0.55
CA PRO A 184 -10.92 17.93 1.85
C PRO A 184 -11.98 16.81 1.88
N GLY A 185 -11.66 15.75 2.60
CA GLY A 185 -12.59 14.67 2.93
C GLY A 185 -12.42 13.42 2.08
N GLY A 186 -11.19 13.09 1.68
CA GLY A 186 -10.86 11.77 1.15
C GLY A 186 -11.02 10.64 2.19
N ALA A 187 -10.86 9.40 1.70
CA ALA A 187 -10.80 8.22 2.55
C ALA A 187 -9.75 7.23 2.07
N LEU A 188 -9.19 6.45 2.99
CA LEU A 188 -8.36 5.29 2.72
C LEU A 188 -9.12 4.03 3.10
N TYR A 189 -9.08 3.01 2.25
CA TYR A 189 -9.67 1.70 2.52
C TYR A 189 -8.55 0.68 2.65
N VAL A 190 -8.51 0.01 3.80
CA VAL A 190 -7.54 -1.03 4.10
C VAL A 190 -8.26 -2.23 4.70
N ASP A 191 -7.85 -3.46 4.44
CA ASP A 191 -8.39 -4.60 5.22
C ASP A 191 -7.69 -4.63 6.58
N GLU A 192 -6.36 -4.53 6.56
CA GLU A 192 -5.50 -4.72 7.73
C GLU A 192 -4.54 -3.55 7.91
N ILE A 193 -4.28 -3.18 9.17
CA ILE A 193 -3.25 -2.19 9.52
C ILE A 193 -2.27 -2.79 10.51
N MET A 194 -1.00 -2.82 10.13
CA MET A 194 0.09 -3.26 10.98
C MET A 194 0.82 -2.05 11.57
N GLY A 195 1.25 -2.18 12.83
CA GLY A 195 2.03 -1.13 13.48
C GLY A 195 1.23 0.01 14.12
N LEU A 196 -0.08 -0.15 14.31
CA LEU A 196 -0.89 0.84 15.03
C LEU A 196 -0.38 1.05 16.46
N VAL A 197 -0.19 2.31 16.84
CA VAL A 197 0.11 2.73 18.21
C VAL A 197 -1.11 3.43 18.78
N ILE A 198 -1.71 2.82 19.81
CA ILE A 198 -2.94 3.31 20.44
C ILE A 198 -2.64 3.79 21.84
N SER A 199 -3.06 5.02 22.17
CA SER A 199 -2.96 5.60 23.50
C SER A 199 -4.28 6.28 23.84
N ASN A 200 -4.92 5.90 24.96
CA ASN A 200 -6.17 6.52 25.43
C ASN A 200 -7.29 6.62 24.36
N SER A 201 -7.47 5.57 23.54
CA SER A 201 -8.44 5.53 22.43
C SER A 201 -8.15 6.49 21.25
N GLU A 202 -6.93 7.00 21.17
CA GLU A 202 -6.40 7.77 20.04
C GLU A 202 -5.31 6.96 19.33
N ILE A 203 -5.29 7.00 18.00
CA ILE A 203 -4.16 6.50 17.20
C ILE A 203 -3.09 7.58 17.12
N THR A 204 -1.89 7.31 17.64
CA THR A 204 -0.87 8.35 17.81
C THR A 204 0.18 8.41 16.70
N ASN A 205 0.32 7.36 15.89
CA ASN A 205 1.27 7.31 14.77
C ASN A 205 0.61 7.49 13.39
N ILE A 206 -0.66 7.90 13.37
CA ILE A 206 -1.36 8.35 12.17
C ILE A 206 -1.93 9.73 12.47
N MET A 207 -1.55 10.73 11.68
CA MET A 207 -1.96 12.13 11.85
C MET A 207 -2.89 12.55 10.72
N GLY A 208 -4.19 12.72 11.01
CA GLY A 208 -5.23 12.98 10.00
C GLY A 208 -5.57 14.46 9.81
N GLY A 209 -4.57 15.29 9.47
CA GLY A 209 -4.62 16.76 9.53
C GLY A 209 -5.84 17.45 8.90
N ASN A 210 -6.56 16.82 7.96
CA ASN A 210 -7.74 17.39 7.27
C ASN A 210 -9.06 16.63 7.51
N GLY A 211 -9.12 15.71 8.47
CA GLY A 211 -10.37 14.97 8.72
C GLY A 211 -10.57 13.74 7.83
N LEU A 212 -9.50 13.22 7.24
CA LEU A 212 -9.52 11.98 6.44
C LEU A 212 -10.03 10.79 7.26
N THR A 213 -10.81 9.93 6.60
CA THR A 213 -11.34 8.69 7.20
C THR A 213 -10.53 7.49 6.73
N LEU A 214 -10.08 6.65 7.66
CA LEU A 214 -9.50 5.34 7.38
C LEU A 214 -10.56 4.27 7.69
N TYR A 215 -10.89 3.48 6.69
CA TYR A 215 -11.76 2.32 6.81
C TYR A 215 -10.92 1.05 6.95
N TYR A 216 -11.24 0.23 7.95
CA TYR A 216 -10.60 -1.08 8.16
C TYR A 216 -11.61 -2.24 8.18
N ASP A 217 -11.22 -3.47 7.86
CA ASP A 217 -12.09 -4.64 8.07
C ASP A 217 -12.11 -5.05 9.55
N PRO A 218 -13.23 -4.89 10.28
CA PRO A 218 -13.30 -5.30 11.69
C PRO A 218 -13.22 -6.81 11.90
N ASN A 219 -13.34 -7.62 10.85
CA ASN A 219 -13.27 -9.08 10.92
C ASN A 219 -11.88 -9.63 10.60
N SER A 220 -10.95 -8.79 10.13
CA SER A 220 -9.56 -9.20 9.92
C SER A 220 -8.94 -9.67 11.24
N PRO A 221 -8.20 -10.80 11.27
CA PRO A 221 -7.49 -11.27 12.46
C PRO A 221 -6.57 -10.22 13.10
N LEU A 222 -5.95 -9.34 12.30
CA LEU A 222 -5.07 -8.27 12.81
C LEU A 222 -5.85 -7.11 13.42
N MET A 223 -7.11 -6.93 13.05
CA MET A 223 -7.96 -5.82 13.48
C MET A 223 -8.96 -6.21 14.58
N LEU A 224 -9.05 -7.51 14.95
CA LEU A 224 -9.91 -8.00 16.02
C LEU A 224 -9.71 -7.26 17.35
N ALA A 225 -8.47 -6.84 17.65
CA ALA A 225 -8.15 -6.08 18.86
C ALA A 225 -8.86 -4.72 18.92
N LEU A 226 -9.24 -4.15 17.78
CA LEU A 226 -10.01 -2.90 17.71
C LEU A 226 -11.50 -3.11 18.01
N ASN A 227 -11.99 -4.36 17.95
CA ASN A 227 -13.37 -4.74 18.27
C ASN A 227 -14.44 -3.87 17.56
N GLY A 228 -14.21 -3.53 16.29
CA GLY A 228 -15.10 -2.65 15.53
C GLY A 228 -15.22 -1.21 16.07
N GLY A 229 -14.29 -0.77 16.90
CA GLY A 229 -14.27 0.57 17.48
C GLY A 229 -14.00 1.67 16.48
N ILE A 230 -14.37 2.90 16.87
CA ILE A 230 -14.03 4.12 16.15
C ILE A 230 -12.98 4.86 16.97
N PHE A 231 -11.87 5.21 16.35
CA PHE A 231 -10.74 5.87 16.98
C PHE A 231 -10.51 7.23 16.32
N SER A 232 -10.26 8.25 17.13
CA SER A 232 -9.77 9.52 16.60
C SER A 232 -8.31 9.38 16.19
N LEU A 233 -7.93 10.04 15.11
CA LEU A 233 -6.55 10.19 14.70
C LEU A 233 -5.99 11.50 15.28
N ASN A 234 -4.70 11.51 15.59
CA ASN A 234 -4.03 12.74 16.03
C ASN A 234 -4.13 13.82 14.93
N GLY A 235 -4.40 15.07 15.30
CA GLY A 235 -4.55 16.16 14.33
C GLY A 235 -5.87 16.19 13.54
N GLY A 236 -6.80 15.25 13.78
CA GLY A 236 -8.11 15.18 13.13
C GLY A 236 -8.32 13.90 12.34
N GLY A 237 -9.55 13.60 11.92
CA GLY A 237 -9.88 12.38 11.17
C GLY A 237 -10.26 11.19 12.05
N LEU A 238 -10.58 10.05 11.41
CA LEU A 238 -11.12 8.87 12.06
C LEU A 238 -10.53 7.58 11.49
N LEU A 239 -10.29 6.60 12.35
CA LEU A 239 -10.20 5.19 11.99
C LEU A 239 -11.52 4.51 12.37
N THR A 240 -12.22 3.92 11.41
CA THR A 240 -13.58 3.37 11.59
C THR A 240 -13.74 2.07 10.80
N PRO A 241 -14.62 1.14 11.21
CA PRO A 241 -14.87 -0.07 10.43
C PRO A 241 -15.49 0.25 9.05
N GLY A 242 -14.98 -0.42 8.01
CA GLY A 242 -15.35 -0.33 6.58
C GLY A 242 -16.53 -1.21 6.16
N ALA A 243 -16.96 -2.12 7.03
CA ALA A 243 -18.25 -2.77 6.93
C ALA A 243 -19.08 -2.35 8.13
N ALA A 244 -20.39 -2.11 7.93
CA ALA A 244 -21.30 -2.04 9.05
C ALA A 244 -21.12 -3.35 9.84
N THR A 245 -20.57 -3.27 11.05
CA THR A 245 -20.61 -4.40 11.97
C THR A 245 -22.09 -4.70 12.12
N LEU A 246 -22.59 -5.74 11.44
CA LEU A 246 -23.97 -6.16 11.62
C LEU A 246 -24.07 -6.40 13.12
N PRO A 247 -24.87 -5.62 13.87
CA PRO A 247 -24.98 -5.83 15.30
C PRO A 247 -25.43 -7.27 15.43
N ILE A 248 -24.59 -8.15 15.99
CA ILE A 248 -25.01 -9.51 16.26
C ILE A 248 -26.25 -9.32 17.13
N PRO A 249 -27.45 -9.65 16.65
CA PRO A 249 -28.65 -9.29 17.36
C PRO A 249 -28.54 -9.88 18.75
N ALA A 250 -28.64 -9.05 19.80
CA ALA A 250 -28.58 -9.49 21.19
C ALA A 250 -29.62 -10.60 21.50
N THR A 251 -30.56 -10.82 20.57
CA THR A 251 -31.51 -11.93 20.56
C THR A 251 -30.89 -13.33 20.42
N LEU A 252 -29.66 -13.50 19.90
CA LEU A 252 -29.00 -14.82 19.90
C LEU A 252 -28.44 -15.23 21.28
N LEU A 253 -28.21 -14.27 22.18
CA LEU A 253 -27.73 -14.57 23.53
C LEU A 253 -28.87 -14.99 24.50
N PHE A 254 -30.13 -14.75 24.15
CA PHE A 254 -31.28 -15.07 25.00
C PHE A 254 -31.95 -16.42 24.74
N VAL A 255 -31.54 -17.18 23.73
CA VAL A 255 -32.18 -18.48 23.40
C VAL A 255 -31.64 -19.65 24.25
N VAL A 256 -30.57 -19.46 25.04
CA VAL A 256 -29.95 -20.56 25.81
C VAL A 256 -30.41 -20.64 27.27
N THR A 257 -31.03 -19.60 27.85
CA THR A 257 -31.45 -19.61 29.27
C THR A 257 -32.95 -19.88 29.49
N GLY A 258 -33.72 -20.08 28.41
CA GLY A 258 -35.18 -20.18 28.42
C GLY A 258 -35.79 -21.59 28.30
N LEU A 259 -35.15 -22.65 28.82
CA LEU A 259 -35.81 -23.96 28.97
C LEU A 259 -35.55 -24.54 30.37
N ASN A 260 -36.27 -24.00 31.36
CA ASN A 260 -36.52 -24.69 32.61
C ASN A 260 -37.68 -25.67 32.38
N PRO A 261 -37.48 -27.00 32.34
CA PRO A 261 -38.60 -27.92 32.43
C PRO A 261 -39.21 -27.79 33.82
N PHE A 262 -40.47 -27.35 33.85
CA PHE A 262 -41.31 -27.40 35.06
C PHE A 262 -41.29 -28.81 35.66
N ILE A 263 -40.51 -28.99 36.72
CA ILE A 263 -40.63 -30.11 37.67
C ILE A 263 -41.99 -29.97 38.34
N ARG A 264 -43.00 -30.66 37.81
CA ARG A 264 -44.31 -30.80 38.45
C ARG A 264 -44.22 -31.93 39.48
N LEU A 265 -43.70 -31.60 40.67
CA LEU A 265 -43.86 -32.42 41.87
C LEU A 265 -45.35 -32.48 42.24
N ARG A 266 -46.04 -33.57 41.91
CA ARG A 266 -47.37 -33.87 42.47
C ARG A 266 -47.20 -34.81 43.66
N LYS A 267 -47.28 -34.24 44.87
CA LYS A 267 -47.15 -34.93 46.15
C LYS A 267 -48.53 -35.22 46.75
N LYS A 268 -48.76 -36.51 47.06
CA LYS A 268 -49.61 -37.12 48.13
C LYS A 268 -51.15 -37.06 48.06
N ARG A 269 -51.79 -38.20 48.37
CA ARG A 269 -52.27 -38.53 49.74
C ARG A 269 -52.63 -40.02 49.94
N LEU A 270 -52.42 -40.46 51.18
CA LEU A 270 -52.79 -41.75 51.77
C LEU A 270 -54.30 -41.93 51.87
N ILE A 271 -54.77 -43.18 51.71
CA ILE A 271 -55.61 -43.92 52.67
C ILE A 271 -55.06 -45.34 52.72
#